data_AF-A0A161MYZ7-F1
#
_entry.id   AF-A0A161MYZ7-F1
#
_cell.length_a   1.000
_cell.length_b   1.000
_cell.length_c   1.000
_cell.angle_alpha   90.00
_cell.angle_beta   90.00
_cell.angle_gamma   90.00
#
_symmetry.space_group_name_H-M   'P 1'
#
loop_
_entity.id
_entity.type
_entity.pdbx_description
1 polymer ?
#
loop_
_entity_poly.entity_id
_entity_poly.type
_entity_poly.pdbx_seq_one_letter_code
_entity_poly.pdbx_strand_id
1 'polypeptide(L)'
;FLIYLEQVTHFFVPTDDAFKKLGLQNAPDNLLSNKEGLSVLLSHFVKGRLYDRDIKNNTTLTSLSNRTLHIIRKPGTNGTVEGANIIEKEVFVYNLGTMFYIDSVIFGSEIPEPVTETTTAGVPPTTTVRDTELTVESGTYPDALLE
;
A
#
# COMPACT_ATOMS: atom_id res chain seq x y z
N PHE A 1 -36.27 7.76 3.46
CA PHE A 1 -35.13 8.59 3.00
C PHE A 1 -34.25 9.03 4.18
N LEU A 2 -34.00 8.15 5.16
CA LEU A 2 -33.35 8.47 6.44
C LEU A 2 -32.46 7.28 6.87
N ILE A 3 -31.44 6.96 6.07
CA ILE A 3 -30.43 5.94 6.42
C ILE A 3 -29.01 6.35 6.01
N TYR A 4 -28.77 7.63 5.70
CA TYR A 4 -27.50 8.08 5.09
C TYR A 4 -26.72 9.14 5.88
N LEU A 5 -26.95 9.30 7.20
CA LEU A 5 -26.33 10.39 7.95
C LEU A 5 -25.65 10.05 9.27
N GLU A 6 -25.31 8.79 9.54
CA GLU A 6 -24.38 8.46 10.64
C GLU A 6 -23.37 7.39 10.20
N GLN A 7 -22.61 7.68 9.15
CA GLN A 7 -21.35 6.96 8.94
C GLN A 7 -20.42 7.36 10.10
N VAL A 8 -20.41 6.59 11.19
CA VAL A 8 -19.39 6.70 12.23
C VAL A 8 -18.04 6.56 11.52
N THR A 9 -17.24 7.62 11.54
CA THR A 9 -15.98 7.66 10.81
C THR A 9 -14.92 6.99 11.67
N HIS A 10 -14.19 6.04 11.06
CA HIS A 10 -13.09 5.35 11.73
C HIS A 10 -11.82 5.69 10.98
N PHE A 11 -10.79 6.12 11.70
CA PHE A 11 -9.56 6.54 11.04
C PHE A 11 -8.33 6.23 11.88
N PHE A 12 -7.25 5.94 11.17
CA PHE A 12 -5.93 5.77 11.75
C PHE A 12 -5.25 7.14 11.84
N VAL A 13 -4.76 7.51 13.01
CA VAL A 13 -4.25 8.86 13.29
C VAL A 13 -2.75 8.77 13.49
N PRO A 14 -1.93 9.24 12.55
CA PRO A 14 -0.49 9.30 12.76
C PRO A 14 -0.19 10.28 13.88
N THR A 15 0.64 9.85 14.83
CA THR A 15 1.19 10.71 15.87
C THR A 15 2.18 11.72 15.30
N ASP A 16 2.48 12.79 16.04
CA ASP A 16 3.52 13.75 15.65
C ASP A 16 4.86 13.08 15.36
N ASP A 17 5.21 12.04 16.14
CA ASP A 17 6.43 11.29 15.93
C ASP A 17 6.43 10.51 14.60
N ALA A 18 5.26 10.10 14.09
CA ALA A 18 5.12 9.52 12.76
C ALA A 18 5.55 10.51 11.67
N PHE A 19 5.17 11.79 11.80
CA PHE A 19 5.56 12.84 10.85
C PHE A 19 7.03 13.25 11.02
N LYS A 20 7.55 13.26 12.25
CA LYS A 20 8.99 13.51 12.50
C LYS A 20 9.88 12.43 11.88
N LYS A 21 9.46 11.15 11.89
CA LYS A 21 10.19 10.05 11.21
C LYS A 21 10.35 10.29 9.71
N LEU A 22 9.44 11.05 9.10
CA LEU A 22 9.47 11.40 7.68
C LEU A 22 10.30 12.67 7.39
N GLY A 23 10.88 13.30 8.41
CA GLY A 23 11.64 14.55 8.24
C GLY A 23 10.77 15.76 7.89
N LEU A 24 9.45 15.68 8.11
CA LEU A 24 8.49 16.71 7.71
C LEU A 24 8.40 17.89 8.70
N GLN A 25 9.22 17.92 9.76
CA GLN A 25 9.21 19.01 10.74
C GLN A 25 9.47 20.40 10.16
N ASN A 26 10.17 20.49 9.02
CA ASN A 26 10.45 21.75 8.32
C ASN A 26 9.81 21.79 6.92
N ALA A 27 8.84 20.91 6.66
CA ALA A 27 8.11 20.92 5.40
C ALA A 27 7.31 22.22 5.26
N PRO A 28 7.16 22.75 4.04
CA PRO A 28 6.28 23.88 3.81
C PRO A 28 4.81 23.47 4.07
N ASP A 29 4.00 24.40 4.58
CA ASP A 29 2.61 24.15 4.97
C ASP A 29 1.76 23.55 3.85
N ASN A 30 2.09 23.86 2.59
CA ASN A 30 1.37 23.39 1.41
C ASN A 30 1.85 22.04 0.87
N LEU A 31 2.81 21.37 1.52
CA LEU A 31 3.42 20.13 1.02
C LEU A 31 2.36 19.04 0.72
N LEU A 32 1.35 18.93 1.60
CA LEU A 32 0.27 17.95 1.48
C LEU A 32 -1.01 18.53 0.85
N SER A 33 -0.98 19.77 0.38
CA SER A 33 -2.12 20.42 -0.26
C SER A 33 -2.28 20.05 -1.75
N ASN A 34 -1.49 19.10 -2.25
CA ASN A 34 -1.59 18.55 -3.60
C ASN A 34 -2.44 17.26 -3.62
N LYS A 35 -2.65 16.70 -4.82
CA LYS A 35 -3.45 15.49 -5.02
C LYS A 35 -2.89 14.29 -4.25
N GLU A 36 -1.57 14.19 -4.17
CA GLU A 36 -0.85 13.13 -3.49
C GLU A 36 -1.06 13.20 -1.97
N GLY A 37 -0.97 14.40 -1.39
CA GLY A 37 -1.23 14.65 0.02
C GLY A 37 -2.69 14.40 0.41
N LEU A 38 -3.64 14.73 -0.47
CA LEU A 38 -5.04 14.33 -0.28
C LEU A 38 -5.21 12.80 -0.31
N SER A 39 -4.49 12.09 -1.18
CA SER A 39 -4.50 10.62 -1.19
C SER A 39 -3.95 10.05 0.12
N VAL A 40 -2.87 10.61 0.64
CA VAL A 40 -2.32 10.26 1.96
C VAL A 40 -3.33 10.57 3.06
N LEU A 41 -4.06 11.69 3.02
CA LEU A 41 -5.10 11.95 4.01
C LEU A 41 -6.20 10.89 3.96
N LEU A 42 -6.71 10.59 2.76
CA LEU A 42 -7.82 9.65 2.56
C LEU A 42 -7.45 8.18 2.83
N SER A 43 -6.18 7.80 2.76
CA SER A 43 -5.73 6.44 3.10
C SER A 43 -5.91 6.10 4.58
N HIS A 44 -5.94 7.11 5.44
CA HIS A 44 -6.10 6.96 6.89
C HIS A 44 -7.55 6.75 7.31
N PHE A 45 -8.52 7.08 6.46
CA PHE A 45 -9.93 6.89 6.74
C PHE A 45 -10.39 5.53 6.27
N VAL A 46 -11.09 4.79 7.14
CA VAL A 46 -11.62 3.47 6.86
C VAL A 46 -13.09 3.58 6.44
N LYS A 47 -13.47 2.87 5.39
CA LYS A 47 -14.86 2.69 4.97
C LYS A 47 -15.55 1.69 5.88
N GLY A 48 -16.63 2.14 6.53
CA GLY A 48 -17.46 1.30 7.37
C GLY A 48 -17.06 1.38 8.84
N ARG A 49 -17.46 0.36 9.61
CA ARG A 49 -17.26 0.28 11.05
C ARG A 49 -15.98 -0.49 11.38
N LEU A 50 -15.25 -0.03 12.38
CA LEU A 50 -14.01 -0.65 12.83
C LEU A 50 -13.96 -0.67 14.37
N TYR A 51 -13.96 -1.86 14.95
CA TYR A 51 -13.75 -2.05 16.39
C TYR A 51 -12.42 -2.76 16.65
N ASP A 52 -11.89 -2.70 17.88
CA ASP A 52 -10.67 -3.45 18.24
C ASP A 52 -10.81 -4.97 17.99
N ARG A 53 -12.04 -5.49 18.15
CA ARG A 53 -12.33 -6.91 17.86
C ARG A 53 -12.18 -7.27 16.38
N ASP A 54 -12.25 -6.29 15.47
CA ASP A 54 -12.12 -6.49 14.03
C ASP A 54 -10.65 -6.38 13.59
N ILE A 55 -9.77 -5.80 14.43
CA ILE A 55 -8.32 -5.84 14.26
C ILE A 55 -7.82 -7.25 14.58
N LYS A 56 -8.00 -8.16 13.62
CA LYS A 56 -7.52 -9.55 13.68
C LYS A 56 -6.39 -9.75 12.69
N ASN A 57 -5.60 -10.79 12.93
CA ASN A 57 -4.54 -11.14 12.01
C ASN A 57 -5.10 -11.45 10.61
N ASN A 58 -4.42 -10.95 9.58
CA ASN A 58 -4.75 -11.20 8.18
C ASN A 58 -6.14 -10.67 7.75
N THR A 59 -6.58 -9.57 8.37
CA THR A 59 -7.82 -8.86 8.00
C THR A 59 -7.50 -7.76 6.99
N THR A 60 -8.42 -7.51 6.07
CA THR A 60 -8.32 -6.39 5.12
C THR A 60 -9.42 -5.36 5.37
N LEU A 61 -9.09 -4.10 5.19
CA LEU A 61 -10.00 -2.96 5.28
C LEU A 61 -9.94 -2.16 3.98
N THR A 62 -10.99 -1.41 3.66
CA THR A 62 -10.96 -0.48 2.52
C THR A 62 -10.88 0.94 3.03
N SER A 63 -9.92 1.71 2.53
CA SER A 63 -9.79 3.13 2.86
C SER A 63 -10.68 4.03 2.00
N LEU A 64 -10.85 5.31 2.38
CA LEU A 64 -11.54 6.30 1.54
C LEU A 64 -10.79 6.61 0.25
N SER A 65 -9.47 6.39 0.19
CA SER A 65 -8.70 6.44 -1.05
C SER A 65 -8.92 5.22 -1.96
N ASN A 66 -9.91 4.37 -1.68
CA ASN A 66 -10.21 3.10 -2.38
C ASN A 66 -9.09 2.05 -2.32
N ARG A 67 -8.18 2.16 -1.36
CA ARG A 67 -7.08 1.20 -1.19
C ARG A 67 -7.42 0.12 -0.19
N THR A 68 -6.88 -1.07 -0.41
CA THR A 68 -6.94 -2.16 0.56
C THR A 68 -5.84 -1.98 1.59
N LEU A 69 -6.21 -1.93 2.86
CA LEU A 69 -5.28 -1.89 3.99
C LEU A 69 -5.22 -3.27 4.64
N HIS A 70 -4.02 -3.75 4.93
CA HIS A 70 -3.74 -5.04 5.54
C HIS A 70 -3.47 -4.87 7.02
N ILE A 71 -4.20 -5.65 7.81
CA ILE A 71 -4.06 -5.72 9.26
C ILE A 71 -3.33 -6.99 9.65
N ILE A 72 -2.28 -6.83 10.45
CA ILE A 72 -1.53 -7.93 11.06
C ILE A 72 -1.62 -7.77 12.56
N ARG A 73 -1.96 -8.84 13.29
CA ARG A 73 -2.00 -8.82 14.76
C ARG A 73 -1.30 -10.04 15.31
N LYS A 74 -0.21 -9.78 16.05
CA LYS A 74 0.51 -10.81 16.79
C LYS A 74 -0.09 -10.94 18.19
N PRO A 75 -0.04 -12.12 18.83
CA PRO A 75 -0.45 -12.28 20.21
C PRO A 75 0.25 -11.26 21.12
N GLY A 76 -0.51 -10.60 22.00
CA GLY A 76 0.03 -9.58 22.91
C GLY A 76 0.32 -8.22 22.29
N THR A 77 0.00 -7.99 21.01
CA THR A 77 0.14 -6.66 20.38
C THR A 77 -1.22 -6.03 20.04
N ASN A 78 -1.22 -4.71 19.87
CA ASN A 78 -2.37 -3.95 19.39
C ASN A 78 -2.64 -4.15 17.89
N GLY A 79 -1.69 -4.75 17.16
CA GLY A 79 -1.74 -4.93 15.71
C GLY A 79 -1.06 -3.80 14.94
N THR A 80 -0.96 -4.01 13.64
CA THR A 80 -0.37 -3.08 12.68
C THR A 80 -1.28 -2.93 11.47
N VAL A 81 -1.30 -1.74 10.89
CA VAL A 81 -1.96 -1.43 9.62
C VAL A 81 -0.91 -1.01 8.61
N GLU A 82 -0.78 -1.72 7.49
CA GLU A 82 0.26 -1.42 6.47
C GLU A 82 1.68 -1.28 7.06
N GLY A 83 1.99 -2.05 8.12
CA GLY A 83 3.26 -1.98 8.85
C GLY A 83 3.36 -0.88 9.92
N ALA A 84 2.41 0.05 10.00
CA ALA A 84 2.32 1.04 11.08
C ALA A 84 1.77 0.42 12.37
N ASN A 85 2.44 0.62 13.50
CA ASN A 85 2.01 0.06 14.78
C ASN A 85 0.84 0.86 15.37
N ILE A 86 -0.19 0.16 15.85
CA ILE A 86 -1.29 0.78 16.59
C ILE A 86 -0.83 1.04 18.03
N ILE A 87 -0.66 2.29 18.40
CA ILE A 87 -0.21 2.72 19.73
C ILE A 87 -1.40 2.73 20.69
N GLU A 88 -2.52 3.29 20.25
CA GLU A 88 -3.73 3.43 21.04
C GLU A 88 -4.94 3.10 20.18
N LYS A 89 -5.93 2.43 20.77
CA LYS A 89 -7.05 1.83 20.07
C LYS A 89 -8.38 2.31 20.63
N GLU A 90 -9.38 2.41 19.75
CA GLU A 90 -10.78 2.65 20.12
C GLU A 90 -11.00 3.94 20.93
N VAL A 91 -10.27 5.00 20.59
CA VAL A 91 -10.47 6.32 21.21
C VAL A 91 -11.69 6.97 20.57
N PHE A 92 -12.79 7.03 21.32
CA PHE A 92 -14.03 7.63 20.84
C PHE A 92 -14.01 9.16 21.01
N VAL A 93 -14.26 9.87 19.92
CA VAL A 93 -14.39 11.33 19.92
C VAL A 93 -15.76 11.70 19.38
N TYR A 94 -16.52 12.43 20.20
CA TYR A 94 -17.87 12.88 19.86
C TYR A 94 -17.86 13.64 18.50
N ASN A 95 -18.77 13.27 17.59
CA ASN A 95 -18.89 13.76 16.21
C ASN A 95 -17.77 13.42 15.22
N LEU A 96 -16.61 12.93 15.68
CA LEU A 96 -15.50 12.51 14.81
C LEU A 96 -15.47 10.99 14.60
N GLY A 97 -15.97 10.22 15.57
CA GLY A 97 -16.01 8.76 15.52
C GLY A 97 -14.88 8.12 16.32
N THR A 98 -14.31 7.02 15.80
CA THR A 98 -13.35 6.20 16.55
C THR A 98 -11.95 6.31 15.94
N MET A 99 -10.99 6.68 16.77
CA MET A 99 -9.59 6.90 16.39
C MET A 99 -8.72 5.72 16.83
N PHE A 100 -7.77 5.38 15.96
CA PHE A 100 -6.70 4.42 16.23
C PHE A 100 -5.37 5.12 15.98
N TYR A 101 -4.61 5.43 17.03
CA TYR A 101 -3.35 6.14 16.89
C TYR A 101 -2.26 5.21 16.37
N ILE A 102 -1.48 5.68 15.40
CA ILE A 102 -0.41 4.92 14.77
C ILE A 102 0.93 5.65 14.80
N ASP A 103 2.01 4.89 14.73
CA ASP A 103 3.38 5.39 14.84
C ASP A 103 4.03 5.77 13.50
N SER A 104 3.33 5.57 12.38
CA SER A 104 3.84 5.75 11.02
C SER A 104 2.71 6.22 10.10
N VAL A 105 3.03 6.95 9.03
CA VAL A 105 2.03 7.45 8.06
C VAL A 105 1.70 6.39 7.01
N ILE A 106 0.42 6.21 6.69
CA ILE A 106 -0.04 5.31 5.62
C ILE A 106 0.00 6.07 4.29
N PHE A 107 0.95 5.77 3.42
CA PHE A 107 1.06 6.41 2.11
C PHE A 107 0.02 5.88 1.12
N GLY A 108 -0.64 6.77 0.38
CA GLY A 108 -1.75 6.47 -0.54
C GLY A 108 -1.36 5.91 -1.90
N SER A 109 -0.14 5.39 -2.09
CA SER A 109 0.30 4.80 -3.36
C SER A 109 0.32 3.28 -3.27
N GLU A 110 -0.58 2.64 -4.02
CA GLU A 110 -0.45 1.23 -4.39
C GLU A 110 0.88 1.06 -5.15
N ILE A 111 1.77 0.18 -4.71
CA ILE A 111 2.63 -0.53 -5.66
C ILE A 111 1.66 -1.52 -6.31
N PRO A 112 1.36 -1.42 -7.62
CA PRO A 112 0.58 -2.46 -8.29
C PRO A 112 1.27 -3.79 -8.04
N GLU A 113 0.54 -4.77 -7.51
CA GLU A 113 1.08 -6.13 -7.46
C GLU A 113 1.52 -6.53 -8.88
N PRO A 114 2.69 -7.17 -9.05
CA PRO A 114 3.07 -7.70 -10.34
C PRO A 114 1.98 -8.68 -10.76
N VAL A 115 1.28 -8.36 -11.85
CA VAL A 115 0.42 -9.32 -12.53
C VAL A 115 1.26 -10.57 -12.77
N THR A 116 1.02 -11.60 -11.98
CA THR A 116 1.69 -12.88 -12.16
C THR A 116 1.06 -13.46 -13.41
N GLU A 117 1.78 -13.43 -14.52
CA GLU A 117 1.40 -14.14 -15.73
C GLU A 117 1.21 -15.62 -15.37
N THR A 118 -0.04 -16.07 -15.36
CA THR A 118 -0.37 -17.48 -15.19
C THR A 118 0.11 -18.25 -16.41
N THR A 119 1.34 -18.75 -16.33
CA THR A 119 1.82 -19.85 -17.17
C THR A 119 1.05 -21.11 -16.78
N THR A 120 0.09 -21.53 -17.60
CA THR A 120 -0.49 -22.88 -17.54
C THR A 120 0.31 -23.78 -18.47
N ALA A 121 1.16 -24.61 -17.89
CA ALA A 121 1.90 -25.68 -18.58
C ALA A 121 0.98 -26.88 -18.90
N GLY A 122 1.21 -27.56 -20.03
CA GLY A 122 0.49 -28.78 -20.38
C GLY A 122 1.00 -29.60 -21.58
N VAL A 123 2.10 -30.34 -21.36
CA VAL A 123 2.47 -31.67 -21.94
C VAL A 123 3.07 -31.76 -23.39
N PRO A 124 4.20 -32.50 -23.59
CA PRO A 124 4.97 -32.59 -24.86
C PRO A 124 4.52 -33.74 -25.79
N PRO A 125 5.03 -33.80 -27.05
CA PRO A 125 5.77 -35.01 -27.46
C PRO A 125 6.98 -34.79 -28.40
N THR A 126 8.05 -35.54 -28.10
CA THR A 126 8.98 -36.35 -28.94
C THR A 126 9.34 -35.97 -30.40
N THR A 127 10.63 -35.66 -30.57
CA THR A 127 11.64 -36.10 -31.57
C THR A 127 11.31 -36.11 -33.08
N THR A 128 12.11 -35.40 -33.91
CA THR A 128 12.79 -35.91 -35.14
C THR A 128 13.70 -34.84 -35.82
N VAL A 129 15.01 -35.06 -35.69
CA VAL A 129 16.14 -34.97 -36.66
C VAL A 129 16.10 -33.95 -37.82
N ARG A 130 17.13 -33.08 -37.92
CA ARG A 130 18.24 -33.15 -38.92
C ARG A 130 19.09 -31.87 -38.96
N ASP A 131 20.38 -32.13 -39.17
CA ASP A 131 21.58 -31.29 -39.36
C ASP A 131 21.35 -29.97 -40.12
N THR A 132 22.15 -28.92 -39.93
CA THR A 132 23.35 -28.67 -40.76
C THR A 132 24.16 -27.49 -40.19
N GLU A 133 25.43 -27.75 -39.90
CA GLU A 133 26.64 -26.95 -40.19
C GLU A 133 26.84 -25.49 -39.70
N LEU A 134 27.95 -25.37 -38.96
CA LEU A 134 28.87 -24.25 -38.73
C LEU A 134 28.82 -23.10 -39.76
N THR A 135 28.85 -21.86 -39.27
CA THR A 135 29.78 -20.83 -39.78
C THR A 135 30.10 -19.82 -38.68
N VAL A 136 31.40 -19.63 -38.45
CA VAL A 136 31.98 -18.57 -37.63
C VAL A 136 32.22 -17.40 -38.57
N GLU A 137 31.72 -16.20 -38.27
CA GLU A 137 32.23 -14.99 -38.92
C GLU A 137 32.35 -13.82 -37.95
N SER A 138 33.55 -13.25 -37.98
CA SER A 138 34.09 -12.15 -37.19
C SER A 138 33.94 -10.85 -37.97
N GLY A 139 33.59 -9.74 -37.32
CA GLY A 139 33.72 -8.40 -37.90
C GLY A 139 33.15 -7.33 -36.96
N THR A 140 33.98 -6.67 -36.14
CA THR A 140 34.64 -5.37 -36.43
C THR A 140 33.66 -4.20 -36.41
N TYR A 141 33.68 -3.46 -35.29
CA TYR A 141 33.07 -2.14 -35.16
C TYR A 141 33.98 -1.09 -35.81
N PRO A 142 33.48 -0.22 -36.69
CA PRO A 142 34.12 1.07 -36.93
C PRO A 142 33.60 2.12 -35.94
N ASP A 143 34.58 2.71 -35.28
CA ASP A 143 34.59 3.89 -34.44
C ASP A 143 34.42 5.17 -35.29
N ALA A 144 34.12 6.31 -34.63
CA ALA A 144 34.15 7.69 -35.15
C ALA A 144 32.96 8.15 -36.05
N LEU A 145 32.48 9.41 -36.05
CA LEU A 145 32.95 10.69 -35.50
C LEU A 145 31.78 11.71 -35.58
N LEU A 146 31.87 12.69 -34.69
CA LEU A 146 31.23 14.02 -34.64
C LEU A 146 30.81 14.63 -36.00
N GLU A 147 29.58 15.16 -36.06
CA GLU A 147 29.27 16.56 -36.42
C GLU A 147 28.06 17.05 -35.60
#